data_AF-A0A4P5Y3G9-F1
#
_entry.id   AF-A0A4P5Y3G9-F1
#
_cell.length_a   1.000
_cell.length_b   1.000
_cell.length_c   1.000
_cell.angle_alpha   90.00
_cell.angle_beta   90.00
_cell.angle_gamma   90.00
#
_symmetry.space_group_name_H-M   'P 1'
#
loop_
_entity.id
_entity.type
_entity.pdbx_description
1 polymer ?
#
loop_
_entity_poly.entity_id
_entity_poly.type
_entity_poly.pdbx_seq_one_letter_code
_entity_poly.pdbx_strand_id
1 'polypeptide(L)'
;MVLPLRKWALPNEIFVTQGEAEEGGDEKVFINPKFLLVDGLLESSEEGCLSLPDIRGTVRRQPHVIVEALDVHGKIFTMEETGLMARCWQHEMDHLDGVLIIDRMSVIDRIVNRKRLRALESTGDSD
;
A
#
# COMPACT_ATOMS: atom_id res chain seq x y z
N MET A 1 -8.95 -17.12 37.39
CA MET A 1 -9.80 -16.21 36.60
C MET A 1 -8.86 -15.35 35.75
N VAL A 2 -8.53 -15.82 34.55
CA VAL A 2 -7.66 -15.08 33.63
C VAL A 2 -8.53 -14.02 32.97
N LEU A 3 -8.38 -12.77 33.37
CA LEU A 3 -8.98 -11.66 32.64
C LEU A 3 -8.31 -11.63 31.27
N PRO A 4 -9.05 -11.74 30.14
CA PRO A 4 -8.45 -11.56 28.84
C PRO A 4 -7.90 -10.14 28.82
N LEU A 5 -6.58 -10.03 28.65
CA LEU A 5 -5.93 -8.76 28.36
C LEU A 5 -6.71 -8.13 27.21
N ARG A 6 -7.40 -7.04 27.54
CA ARG A 6 -7.94 -6.05 26.61
C ARG A 6 -6.76 -5.69 25.70
N LYS A 7 -6.66 -6.32 24.53
CA LYS A 7 -5.71 -5.98 23.46
C LYS A 7 -6.09 -4.60 22.95
N TRP A 8 -5.67 -3.54 23.63
CA TRP A 8 -5.67 -2.18 23.08
C TRP A 8 -4.21 -1.71 23.16
N ALA A 9 -3.47 -1.83 22.05
CA ALA A 9 -2.27 -1.06 21.70
C ALA A 9 -1.44 -1.71 20.57
N LEU A 10 -2.08 -2.27 19.53
CA LEU A 10 -1.40 -2.29 18.23
C LEU A 10 -1.65 -0.91 17.60
N PRO A 11 -0.67 -0.27 16.94
CA PRO A 11 -0.95 0.91 16.15
C PRO A 11 -2.02 0.53 15.13
N ASN A 12 -3.05 1.37 14.98
CA ASN A 12 -4.03 1.16 13.92
C ASN A 12 -3.27 1.20 12.58
N GLU A 13 -3.50 0.20 11.73
CA GLU A 13 -3.00 0.19 10.36
C GLU A 13 -3.94 1.05 9.53
N ILE A 14 -3.44 2.10 8.89
CA ILE A 14 -4.28 3.08 8.21
C ILE A 14 -3.66 3.44 6.87
N PHE A 15 -4.46 3.42 5.80
CA PHE A 15 -4.16 4.16 4.58
C PHE A 15 -5.36 4.99 4.13
N VAL A 16 -5.08 6.00 3.31
CA VAL A 16 -6.08 6.90 2.74
C VAL A 16 -5.95 6.86 1.23
N THR A 17 -7.08 6.85 0.54
CA THR A 17 -7.13 6.85 -0.93
C THR A 17 -8.24 7.77 -1.40
N GLN A 18 -8.10 8.32 -2.60
CA GLN A 18 -9.10 9.13 -3.26
C GLN A 18 -9.64 8.36 -4.46
N GLY A 19 -10.97 8.28 -4.60
CA GLY A 19 -11.59 7.62 -5.75
C GLY A 19 -11.33 8.34 -7.08
N GLU A 20 -11.54 7.66 -8.20
CA GLU A 20 -11.20 8.10 -9.57
C GLU A 20 -11.98 9.32 -10.11
N ALA A 21 -12.85 9.97 -9.33
CA ALA A 21 -13.55 11.15 -9.81
C ALA A 21 -12.61 12.37 -9.88
N GLU A 22 -12.32 12.83 -11.10
CA GLU A 22 -11.64 14.08 -11.37
C GLU A 22 -12.50 15.25 -10.87
N GLU A 23 -12.04 15.87 -9.77
CA GLU A 23 -12.76 16.83 -8.92
C GLU A 23 -13.95 16.25 -8.12
N GLY A 24 -13.72 16.02 -6.82
CA GLY A 24 -14.77 15.66 -5.87
C GLY A 24 -14.91 14.17 -5.56
N GLY A 25 -13.95 13.33 -5.94
CA GLY A 25 -13.88 11.95 -5.42
C GLY A 25 -13.79 11.93 -3.90
N ASP A 26 -14.73 11.24 -3.25
CA ASP A 26 -14.73 11.12 -1.79
C ASP A 26 -13.43 10.48 -1.31
N GLU A 27 -12.70 11.18 -0.44
CA GLU A 27 -11.57 10.61 0.29
C GLU A 27 -12.09 9.45 1.15
N LYS A 28 -11.40 8.31 1.09
CA LYS A 28 -11.72 7.13 1.89
C LYS A 28 -10.55 6.74 2.77
N VAL A 29 -10.85 6.60 4.05
CA VAL A 29 -9.93 6.13 5.09
C VAL A 29 -10.21 4.65 5.34
N PHE A 30 -9.15 3.85 5.27
CA PHE A 30 -9.17 2.41 5.51
C PHE A 30 -8.44 2.13 6.81
N ILE A 31 -9.17 1.79 7.86
CA ILE A 31 -8.60 1.47 9.18
C ILE A 31 -8.63 -0.05 9.39
N ASN A 32 -7.48 -0.63 9.75
CA ASN A 32 -7.22 -2.06 9.87
C ASN A 32 -7.72 -2.85 8.64
N PRO A 33 -7.33 -2.46 7.41
CA PRO A 33 -7.79 -3.11 6.20
C PRO A 33 -7.26 -4.54 6.09
N LYS A 34 -8.05 -5.40 5.43
CA LYS A 34 -7.62 -6.75 5.05
C LYS A 34 -8.15 -7.09 3.66
N PHE A 35 -7.34 -7.80 2.87
CA PHE A 35 -7.83 -8.40 1.65
C PHE A 35 -8.74 -9.58 1.97
N LEU A 36 -9.96 -9.56 1.43
CA LEU A 36 -10.81 -10.74 1.30
C LEU A 36 -10.47 -11.53 0.03
N LEU A 37 -10.02 -10.84 -1.01
CA LEU A 37 -9.64 -11.43 -2.30
C LEU A 37 -8.55 -10.62 -2.97
N VAL A 38 -7.60 -11.31 -3.62
CA VAL A 38 -6.61 -10.74 -4.54
C VAL A 38 -6.40 -11.74 -5.67
N ASP A 39 -6.91 -11.48 -6.86
CA ASP A 39 -6.91 -12.48 -7.95
C ASP A 39 -6.81 -11.89 -9.37
N GLY A 40 -6.80 -12.79 -10.35
CA GLY A 40 -6.51 -12.48 -11.75
C GLY A 40 -5.08 -12.79 -12.17
N LEU A 41 -4.81 -12.67 -13.48
CA LEU A 41 -3.48 -12.87 -14.05
C LEU A 41 -2.56 -11.72 -13.61
N LEU A 42 -1.35 -12.05 -13.18
CA LEU A 42 -0.37 -11.04 -12.77
C LEU A 42 -0.02 -10.09 -13.92
N GLU A 43 -0.29 -8.81 -13.72
CA GLU A 43 0.01 -7.74 -14.66
C GLU A 43 1.25 -6.96 -14.21
N SER A 44 2.16 -6.72 -15.16
CA SER A 44 3.33 -5.86 -14.97
C SER A 44 2.95 -4.41 -15.25
N SER A 45 3.22 -3.52 -14.30
CA SER A 45 3.12 -2.07 -14.51
C SER A 45 4.24 -1.35 -13.76
N GLU A 46 4.56 -0.15 -14.19
CA GLU A 46 5.51 0.71 -13.51
C GLU A 46 4.85 1.35 -12.27
N GLU A 47 5.53 1.27 -11.13
CA GLU A 47 5.12 1.93 -9.88
C GLU A 47 6.20 2.91 -9.42
N GLY A 48 5.74 3.97 -8.75
CA GLY A 48 6.57 4.84 -7.91
C GLY A 48 5.98 4.90 -6.50
N CYS A 49 6.72 5.45 -5.55
CA CYS A 49 6.28 5.62 -4.17
C CYS A 49 6.67 7.02 -3.70
N LEU A 50 5.77 7.74 -3.03
CA LEU A 50 6.07 9.08 -2.51
C LEU A 50 7.17 9.05 -1.43
N SER A 51 7.27 7.96 -0.67
CA SER A 51 8.32 7.75 0.33
C SER A 51 9.70 7.49 -0.29
N LEU A 52 9.77 7.19 -1.58
CA LEU A 52 11.00 6.91 -2.33
C LEU A 52 11.03 7.80 -3.59
N PRO A 53 11.29 9.11 -3.44
CA PRO A 53 11.26 10.04 -4.56
C PRO A 53 12.25 9.61 -5.66
N ASP A 54 11.85 9.83 -6.91
CA ASP A 54 12.61 9.49 -8.13
C ASP A 54 12.93 7.99 -8.33
N ILE A 55 12.41 7.10 -7.50
CA ILE A 55 12.53 5.65 -7.66
C ILE A 55 11.25 5.13 -8.31
N ARG A 56 11.45 4.51 -9.48
CA ARG A 56 10.38 3.85 -10.24
C ARG A 56 10.85 2.46 -10.65
N GLY A 57 9.93 1.50 -10.70
CA GLY A 57 10.25 0.13 -11.09
C GLY A 57 9.02 -0.66 -11.49
N THR A 58 9.23 -1.69 -12.30
CA THR A 58 8.17 -2.58 -12.75
C THR A 58 7.80 -3.56 -11.65
N VAL A 59 6.54 -3.56 -11.22
CA VAL A 59 5.97 -4.43 -10.19
C VAL A 59 4.82 -5.25 -10.78
N ARG A 60 4.76 -6.54 -10.43
CA ARG A 60 3.69 -7.45 -10.85
C ARG A 60 2.64 -7.54 -9.76
N ARG A 61 1.38 -7.25 -10.11
CA ARG A 61 0.23 -7.34 -9.20
C ARG A 61 -0.96 -7.97 -9.88
N GLN A 62 -1.85 -8.54 -9.07
CA GLN A 62 -3.16 -8.97 -9.50
C GLN A 62 -4.05 -7.74 -9.79
N PRO A 63 -4.86 -7.74 -10.86
CA PRO A 63 -5.64 -6.57 -11.27
C PRO A 63 -6.94 -6.38 -10.47
N HIS A 64 -7.30 -7.30 -9.58
CA HIS A 64 -8.56 -7.28 -8.85
C HIS A 64 -8.38 -7.58 -7.37
N VAL A 65 -9.04 -6.79 -6.53
CA VAL A 65 -9.01 -6.94 -5.07
C VAL A 65 -10.38 -6.68 -4.45
N ILE A 66 -10.65 -7.37 -3.33
CA ILE A 66 -11.73 -7.04 -2.42
C ILE A 66 -11.12 -6.78 -1.05
N VAL A 67 -11.40 -5.62 -0.46
CA VAL A 67 -10.90 -5.18 0.85
C VAL A 67 -12.05 -5.00 1.83
N GLU A 68 -11.88 -5.49 3.05
CA GLU A 68 -12.71 -5.13 4.21
C GLU A 68 -11.91 -4.22 5.14
N ALA A 69 -12.51 -3.14 5.63
CA ALA A 69 -11.87 -2.21 6.56
C ALA A 69 -12.91 -1.54 7.47
N LEU A 70 -12.43 -0.80 8.47
CA LEU A 70 -13.23 0.14 9.27
C LEU A 70 -13.12 1.54 8.69
N ASP A 71 -14.23 2.28 8.70
CA ASP A 71 -14.23 3.73 8.43
C ASP A 71 -13.84 4.55 9.68
N VAL A 72 -13.79 5.88 9.53
CA VAL A 72 -13.49 6.82 10.64
C VAL A 72 -14.51 6.79 11.79
N HIS A 73 -15.69 6.21 11.58
CA HIS A 73 -16.71 6.00 12.60
C HIS A 73 -16.64 4.60 13.22
N GLY A 74 -15.67 3.77 12.82
CA GLY A 74 -15.50 2.40 13.29
C GLY A 74 -16.52 1.42 12.70
N LYS A 75 -17.18 1.77 11.59
CA LYS A 75 -18.10 0.87 10.90
C LYS A 75 -17.35 0.05 9.86
N ILE A 76 -17.63 -1.25 9.82
CA ILE A 76 -17.09 -2.16 8.81
C ILE A 76 -17.71 -1.86 7.45
N PHE A 77 -16.87 -1.80 6.42
CA PHE A 77 -17.28 -1.76 5.03
C PHE A 77 -16.41 -2.70 4.18
N THR A 78 -16.94 -3.07 3.01
CA THR A 78 -16.24 -3.86 2.00
C THR A 78 -16.27 -3.12 0.67
N MET A 79 -15.15 -3.11 -0.04
CA MET A 79 -15.03 -2.52 -1.37
C MET A 79 -14.28 -3.45 -2.31
N GLU A 80 -14.69 -3.42 -3.57
CA GLU A 80 -14.10 -4.16 -4.67
C GLU A 80 -13.56 -3.16 -5.68
N GLU A 81 -12.33 -3.35 -6.11
CA GLU A 81 -11.67 -2.46 -7.08
C GLU A 81 -10.88 -3.28 -8.10
N THR A 82 -10.68 -2.68 -9.26
CA THR A 82 -9.85 -3.25 -10.33
C THR A 82 -8.82 -2.25 -10.85
N GLY A 83 -7.90 -2.71 -11.70
CA GLY A 83 -6.99 -1.84 -12.45
C GLY A 83 -6.07 -1.01 -11.55
N LEU A 84 -6.06 0.31 -11.74
CA LEU A 84 -5.14 1.21 -11.04
C LEU A 84 -5.44 1.27 -9.55
N MET A 85 -6.71 1.37 -9.15
CA MET A 85 -7.07 1.44 -7.73
C MET A 85 -6.74 0.16 -6.98
N ALA A 86 -7.01 -1.01 -7.58
CA ALA A 86 -6.59 -2.29 -7.02
C ALA A 86 -5.07 -2.37 -6.81
N ARG A 87 -4.29 -1.82 -7.74
CA ARG A 87 -2.83 -1.74 -7.64
C ARG A 87 -2.37 -0.79 -6.54
N CYS A 88 -2.95 0.41 -6.46
CA CYS A 88 -2.66 1.37 -5.40
C CYS A 88 -2.95 0.77 -4.02
N TRP A 89 -4.07 0.08 -3.84
CA TRP A 89 -4.40 -0.51 -2.54
C TRP A 89 -3.45 -1.63 -2.16
N GLN A 90 -3.03 -2.47 -3.10
CA GLN A 90 -1.97 -3.46 -2.84
C GLN A 90 -0.63 -2.80 -2.48
N HIS A 91 -0.32 -1.62 -3.03
CA HIS A 91 0.86 -0.84 -2.65
C HIS A 91 0.75 -0.29 -1.22
N GLU A 92 -0.38 0.31 -0.85
CA GLU A 92 -0.56 0.82 0.50
C GLU A 92 -0.63 -0.32 1.54
N MET A 93 -1.21 -1.47 1.19
CA MET A 93 -1.19 -2.66 2.04
C MET A 93 0.23 -3.19 2.25
N ASP A 94 1.11 -3.14 1.23
CA ASP A 94 2.53 -3.47 1.41
C ASP A 94 3.19 -2.57 2.46
N HIS A 95 2.86 -1.27 2.46
CA HIS A 95 3.39 -0.35 3.46
C HIS A 95 2.97 -0.72 4.89
N LEU A 96 1.73 -1.18 5.08
CA LEU A 96 1.27 -1.69 6.38
C LEU A 96 2.06 -2.92 6.83
N ASP A 97 2.47 -3.77 5.90
CA ASP A 97 3.33 -4.93 6.13
C ASP A 97 4.84 -4.60 6.19
N GLY A 98 5.22 -3.32 6.06
CA GLY A 98 6.62 -2.89 6.03
C GLY A 98 7.39 -3.29 4.75
N VAL A 99 6.66 -3.61 3.68
CA VAL A 99 7.20 -3.96 2.37
C VAL A 99 7.22 -2.72 1.48
N LEU A 100 8.34 -2.47 0.79
CA LEU A 100 8.49 -1.33 -0.11
C LEU A 100 8.48 -1.78 -1.58
N ILE A 101 8.25 -0.84 -2.51
CA ILE A 101 8.30 -1.13 -3.95
C ILE A 101 9.65 -1.73 -4.39
N ILE A 102 10.74 -1.41 -3.69
CA ILE A 102 12.10 -1.92 -3.97
C ILE A 102 12.26 -3.41 -3.66
N ASP A 103 11.37 -3.96 -2.83
CA ASP A 103 11.32 -5.37 -2.50
C ASP A 103 10.50 -6.16 -3.55
N ARG A 104 9.57 -5.49 -4.24
CA ARG A 104 8.69 -6.10 -5.26
C ARG A 104 9.11 -5.84 -6.70
N MET A 105 9.89 -4.79 -6.97
CA MET A 105 10.29 -4.44 -8.33
C MET A 105 11.21 -5.50 -8.95
N SER A 106 11.29 -5.49 -10.29
CA SER A 106 12.18 -6.39 -11.02
C SER A 106 13.65 -6.25 -10.56
N VAL A 107 14.41 -7.34 -10.66
CA VAL A 107 15.84 -7.35 -10.31
C VAL A 107 16.62 -6.31 -11.13
N ILE A 108 16.26 -6.13 -12.39
CA ILE A 108 16.89 -5.15 -13.28
C ILE A 108 16.63 -3.74 -12.77
N ASP A 109 15.37 -3.40 -12.45
CA ASP A 109 15.02 -2.08 -11.93
C ASP A 109 15.70 -1.80 -10.58
N ARG A 110 15.84 -2.80 -9.72
CA ARG A 110 16.57 -2.67 -8.45
C ARG A 110 18.06 -2.36 -8.67
N ILE A 111 18.68 -2.94 -9.69
CA ILE A 111 20.08 -2.62 -10.07
C ILE A 111 20.16 -1.18 -10.61
N VAL A 112 19.24 -0.79 -11.48
CA VAL A 112 19.20 0.57 -12.06
C VAL A 112 19.04 1.63 -10.97
N ASN A 113 18.18 1.38 -9.98
CA ASN A 113 17.92 2.33 -8.90
C ASN A 113 18.95 2.30 -7.75
N ARG A 114 19.93 1.40 -7.77
CA ARG A 114 20.90 1.21 -6.67
C ARG A 114 21.63 2.49 -6.25
N LYS A 115 22.04 3.33 -7.22
CA LYS A 115 22.74 4.58 -6.91
C LYS A 115 21.82 5.60 -6.23
N ARG A 116 20.56 5.69 -6.68
CA ARG A 116 19.55 6.59 -6.10
C ARG A 116 19.19 6.17 -4.69
N LEU A 117 19.01 4.86 -4.46
CA LEU A 117 18.75 4.29 -3.14
C LEU A 117 19.83 4.64 -2.12
N ARG A 118 21.11 4.45 -2.48
CA ARG A 118 22.23 4.82 -1.60
C ARG A 118 22.30 6.31 -1.29
N ALA A 119 21.91 7.16 -2.24
CA ALA A 119 21.88 8.60 -2.00
C ALA A 119 20.82 8.96 -0.95
N LEU A 120 19.62 8.35 -1.03
CA LEU A 120 18.55 8.56 -0.04
C LEU A 120 18.94 8.10 1.37
N GLU A 121 19.60 6.95 1.49
CA GLU A 121 20.14 6.46 2.77
C GLU A 121 21.09 7.47 3.41
N SER A 122 21.99 8.08 2.62
CA SER A 122 22.98 9.03 3.15
C SER A 122 22.42 10.38 3.60
N THR A 123 21.25 10.78 3.09
CA THR A 123 20.58 12.02 3.50
C THR A 123 19.77 11.87 4.78
N GLY A 124 19.39 10.64 5.16
CA GLY A 124 18.62 10.35 6.37
C GLY A 124 19.41 10.45 7.68
N ASP A 125 20.74 10.53 7.61
CA ASP A 125 21.65 10.58 8.77
C ASP A 125 22.01 12.02 9.22
N SER A 126 21.33 13.04 8.70
CA SER A 126 21.68 14.46 8.93
C SER A 126 20.81 15.26 9.91
N ASP A 127 19.99 14.58 10.73
CA ASP A 127 19.19 15.19 11.80
C ASP A 127 19.57 14.69 13.21
#